data_AF-A0A972W971-F1
#
_entry.id   AF-A0A972W971-F1
#
_cell.length_a   1.000
_cell.length_b   1.000
_cell.length_c   1.000
_cell.angle_alpha   90.00
_cell.angle_beta   90.00
_cell.angle_gamma   90.00
#
_symmetry.space_group_name_H-M   'P 1'
#
loop_
_entity.id
_entity.type
_entity.pdbx_description
1 polymer ?
#
loop_
_entity_poly.entity_id
_entity_poly.type
_entity_poly.pdbx_seq_one_letter_code
_entity_poly.pdbx_strand_id
1 'polypeptide(L)'
;MPKFQDIPELPKIPDFGYDEAAKAVVPIYIYPTAFLDDRGYLCISAEDGKGLADYYGEYRGGYPYINEQLIDWAKARGCHWEWVNPGSIILVD
;
A
#
# COMPACT_ATOMS: atom_id res chain seq x y z
N MET A 1 -20.17 5.17 1.74
CA MET A 1 -18.79 4.90 2.21
C MET A 1 -18.80 3.91 3.37
N PRO A 2 -18.10 2.76 3.25
CA PRO A 2 -17.99 1.77 4.31
C PRO A 2 -17.23 2.35 5.52
N LYS A 3 -17.71 2.06 6.73
CA LYS A 3 -16.99 2.42 7.96
C LYS A 3 -15.77 1.50 8.08
N PHE A 4 -14.67 1.95 8.70
CA PHE A 4 -13.44 1.15 8.86
C PHE A 4 -13.66 -0.27 9.41
N GLN A 5 -14.70 -0.43 10.23
CA GLN A 5 -15.12 -1.72 10.82
C GLN A 5 -15.57 -2.74 9.77
N ASP A 6 -15.95 -2.27 8.57
CA ASP A 6 -16.42 -3.05 7.44
C ASP A 6 -15.31 -3.20 6.36
N ILE A 7 -14.12 -2.65 6.58
CA ILE A 7 -13.01 -2.73 5.63
C ILE A 7 -12.32 -4.08 5.81
N PRO A 8 -12.33 -4.96 4.79
CA PRO A 8 -11.64 -6.25 4.86
C PRO A 8 -10.14 -6.06 5.06
N GLU A 9 -9.45 -7.08 5.57
CA GLU A 9 -7.99 -7.06 5.72
C GLU A 9 -7.32 -6.63 4.40
N LEU A 10 -6.38 -5.69 4.48
CA LEU A 10 -5.57 -5.24 3.35
C LEU A 10 -4.71 -6.40 2.83
N PRO A 11 -4.35 -6.40 1.54
CA PRO A 11 -3.57 -7.50 0.97
C PRO A 11 -2.17 -7.57 1.62
N LYS A 12 -1.70 -8.79 1.84
CA LYS A 12 -0.31 -9.08 2.23
C LYS A 12 0.48 -9.27 0.94
N ILE A 13 1.48 -8.44 0.72
CA ILE A 13 2.16 -8.37 -0.57
C ILE A 13 3.42 -9.23 -0.50
N PRO A 14 3.53 -10.30 -1.31
CA PRO A 14 4.73 -11.13 -1.34
C PRO A 14 5.93 -10.33 -1.82
N ASP A 15 7.06 -10.50 -1.15
CA ASP A 15 8.36 -9.95 -1.54
C ASP A 15 9.49 -10.88 -1.09
N PHE A 16 10.74 -10.44 -1.24
CA PHE A 16 11.93 -11.14 -0.80
C PHE A 16 12.75 -10.27 0.15
N GLY A 17 13.13 -10.86 1.29
CA GLY A 17 14.00 -10.23 2.29
C GLY A 17 15.31 -11.00 2.43
N TYR A 18 16.33 -10.36 3.00
CA TYR A 18 17.57 -11.05 3.38
C TYR A 18 17.51 -11.50 4.84
N ASP A 19 17.66 -12.80 5.07
CA ASP A 19 17.83 -13.37 6.40
C ASP A 19 19.33 -13.45 6.73
N GLU A 20 19.77 -12.60 7.66
CA GLU A 20 21.16 -12.52 8.11
C GLU A 20 21.67 -13.81 8.77
N ALA A 21 20.80 -14.52 9.50
CA ALA A 21 21.17 -15.75 10.18
C ALA A 21 21.35 -16.91 9.19
N ALA A 22 20.46 -17.01 8.21
CA ALA A 22 20.53 -17.99 7.13
C ALA A 22 21.51 -17.60 6.02
N LYS A 23 21.94 -16.33 5.97
CA LYS A 23 22.71 -15.71 4.89
C LYS A 23 22.06 -15.92 3.51
N ALA A 24 20.74 -15.84 3.45
CA ALA A 24 19.97 -16.21 2.27
C ALA A 24 18.82 -15.22 2.01
N VAL A 25 18.42 -15.10 0.75
CA VAL A 25 17.19 -14.40 0.35
C VAL A 25 16.01 -15.34 0.58
N VAL A 26 15.03 -14.90 1.37
CA VAL A 26 13.85 -15.69 1.76
C VAL A 26 12.55 -14.96 1.38
N PRO A 27 11.47 -15.70 1.07
CA PRO A 27 10.16 -15.08 0.88
C PRO A 27 9.69 -14.38 2.15
N ILE A 28 9.17 -13.16 2.00
CA ILE A 28 8.56 -12.38 3.08
C ILE A 28 7.20 -11.83 2.63
N TYR A 29 6.47 -11.25 3.57
CA TYR A 29 5.25 -10.49 3.28
C TYR A 29 5.40 -9.06 3.77
N ILE A 30 5.07 -8.12 2.90
CA ILE A 30 4.96 -6.71 3.19
C ILE A 30 3.51 -6.37 3.53
N TYR A 31 3.34 -5.62 4.61
CA TYR A 31 2.04 -5.19 5.12
C TYR A 31 1.90 -3.69 4.93
N PRO A 32 0.85 -3.21 4.23
CA PRO A 32 0.58 -1.79 4.11
C PRO A 32 0.46 -1.10 5.46
N THR A 33 1.15 0.02 5.64
CA THR A 33 0.94 0.88 6.81
C THR A 33 -0.29 1.72 6.56
N ALA A 34 -1.41 1.29 7.14
CA ALA A 34 -2.69 1.95 6.99
C ALA A 34 -3.03 2.83 8.20
N PHE A 35 -3.73 3.93 7.94
CA PHE A 35 -4.26 4.84 8.95
C PHE A 35 -5.59 5.43 8.48
N LEU A 36 -6.28 6.13 9.38
CA LEU A 36 -7.47 6.90 9.04
C LEU A 36 -7.14 8.39 9.05
N ASP A 37 -7.62 9.14 8.06
CA ASP A 37 -7.60 10.60 8.17
C ASP A 37 -8.64 11.10 9.19
N ASP A 38 -8.66 12.41 9.42
CA ASP A 38 -9.57 13.09 10.36
C ASP A 38 -11.06 12.96 9.99
N ARG A 39 -11.35 12.63 8.73
CA ARG A 39 -12.69 12.40 8.20
C ARG A 39 -13.06 10.90 8.18
N GLY A 40 -12.15 10.02 8.61
CA GLY A 40 -12.37 8.58 8.72
C GLY A 40 -12.14 7.81 7.40
N TYR A 41 -11.45 8.39 6.43
CA TYR A 41 -11.07 7.70 5.20
C TYR A 41 -9.83 6.83 5.39
N LEU A 42 -9.82 5.68 4.72
CA LEU A 42 -8.66 4.79 4.73
C LEU A 42 -7.52 5.37 3.89
N CYS A 43 -6.37 5.54 4.53
CA CYS A 43 -5.14 5.98 3.91
C CYS A 43 -4.05 4.92 4.05
N ILE A 44 -3.14 4.86 3.08
CA ILE A 44 -1.91 4.06 3.12
C ILE A 44 -0.72 5.01 3.02
N SER A 45 0.26 4.83 3.89
CA SER A 45 1.53 5.58 3.83
C SER A 45 2.37 5.11 2.64
N ALA A 46 2.92 6.06 1.91
CA ALA A 46 3.92 5.86 0.85
C ALA A 46 5.37 6.14 1.35
N GLU A 47 5.53 6.66 2.58
CA GLU A 47 6.84 7.03 3.14
C GLU A 47 7.47 5.94 4.00
N ASP A 48 6.71 4.90 4.33
CA ASP A 48 7.15 3.84 5.25
C ASP A 48 8.23 2.91 4.67
N GLY A 49 8.69 3.19 3.43
CA GLY A 49 9.76 2.47 2.77
C GLY A 49 9.40 1.04 2.35
N LYS A 50 8.12 0.66 2.44
CA LYS A 50 7.67 -0.70 2.10
C LYS A 50 7.46 -0.93 0.60
N GLY A 51 7.70 0.09 -0.23
CA GLY A 51 7.64 -0.03 -1.69
C GLY A 51 6.24 -0.32 -2.24
N LEU A 52 5.20 0.00 -1.46
CA LEU A 52 3.80 -0.26 -1.79
C LEU A 52 3.15 0.88 -2.57
N ALA A 53 3.63 2.09 -2.35
CA ALA A 53 3.31 3.27 -3.12
C ALA A 53 4.57 4.14 -3.17
N ASP A 54 4.82 4.76 -4.32
CA ASP A 54 5.97 5.64 -4.54
C ASP A 54 5.52 6.77 -5.47
N TYR A 55 5.37 7.98 -4.93
CA TYR A 55 4.85 9.11 -5.71
C TYR A 55 5.82 9.58 -6.78
N TYR A 56 7.12 9.53 -6.48
CA TYR A 56 8.16 10.00 -7.39
C TYR A 56 8.65 8.89 -8.33
N GLY A 57 8.32 7.64 -8.03
CA GLY A 57 8.72 6.49 -8.83
C GLY A 57 10.23 6.33 -8.90
N GLU A 58 10.97 6.83 -7.90
CA GLU A 58 12.44 6.89 -7.91
C GLU A 58 13.06 5.51 -8.08
N TYR A 59 12.36 4.47 -7.61
CA TYR A 59 12.80 3.08 -7.69
C TYR A 59 12.20 2.30 -8.87
N ARG A 60 11.29 2.92 -9.65
CA ARG A 60 10.44 2.21 -10.63
C ARG A 60 10.26 2.91 -11.97
N GLY A 61 10.96 4.01 -12.23
CA GLY A 61 11.02 4.63 -13.57
C GLY A 61 10.47 6.06 -13.66
N GLY A 62 10.38 6.79 -12.55
CA GLY A 62 10.10 8.24 -12.54
C GLY A 62 8.63 8.63 -12.67
N TYR A 63 7.70 7.74 -12.31
CA TYR A 63 6.26 8.00 -12.31
C TYR A 63 5.59 7.47 -11.04
N PRO A 64 4.49 8.09 -10.58
CA PRO A 64 3.74 7.58 -9.44
C PRO A 64 3.37 6.11 -9.61
N TYR A 65 3.65 5.33 -8.59
CA TYR A 65 3.43 3.90 -8.53
C TYR A 65 2.56 3.53 -7.32
N ILE A 66 1.59 2.66 -7.52
CA ILE A 66 0.84 1.99 -6.47
C ILE A 66 0.88 0.49 -6.80
N ASN A 67 1.12 -0.34 -5.78
CA ASN A 67 1.20 -1.78 -5.96
C ASN A 67 -0.10 -2.34 -6.57
N GLU A 68 0.03 -3.22 -7.56
CA GLU A 68 -1.10 -3.79 -8.30
C GLU A 68 -2.08 -4.54 -7.39
N GLN A 69 -1.59 -5.22 -6.34
CA GLN A 69 -2.47 -5.91 -5.39
C GLN A 69 -3.33 -4.94 -4.57
N LEU A 70 -2.81 -3.75 -4.27
CA LEU A 70 -3.61 -2.69 -3.67
C LEU A 70 -4.66 -2.18 -4.65
N ILE A 71 -4.27 -1.96 -5.91
CA ILE A 71 -5.17 -1.51 -6.97
C ILE A 71 -6.31 -2.52 -7.17
N ASP A 72 -6.00 -3.80 -7.31
CA ASP A 72 -6.98 -4.86 -7.50
C ASP A 72 -7.88 -5.03 -6.27
N TRP A 73 -7.31 -4.89 -5.07
CA TRP A 73 -8.09 -4.89 -3.83
C TRP A 73 -9.12 -3.75 -3.80
N ALA A 74 -8.76 -2.54 -4.24
CA ALA A 74 -9.70 -1.41 -4.29
C ALA A 74 -10.76 -1.63 -5.38
N LYS A 75 -10.34 -2.03 -6.58
CA LYS A 75 -11.25 -2.29 -7.72
C LYS A 75 -12.29 -3.36 -7.41
N ALA A 76 -11.90 -4.44 -6.73
CA ALA A 76 -12.83 -5.51 -6.32
C ALA A 76 -13.94 -5.01 -5.38
N ARG A 77 -13.83 -3.80 -4.83
CA ARG A 77 -14.78 -3.15 -3.94
C ARG A 77 -15.49 -1.95 -4.58
N GLY A 78 -15.28 -1.73 -5.88
CA GLY A 78 -15.80 -0.55 -6.57
C GLY A 78 -15.11 0.75 -6.17
N CYS A 79 -13.88 0.66 -5.64
CA CYS A 79 -13.09 1.79 -5.20
C CYS A 79 -11.81 1.95 -6.05
N HIS A 80 -11.12 3.07 -5.87
CA HIS A 80 -9.76 3.29 -6.38
C HIS A 80 -8.91 4.04 -5.36
N TRP A 81 -7.59 4.03 -5.57
CA TRP A 81 -6.64 4.79 -4.77
C TRP A 81 -6.32 6.12 -5.43
N GLU A 82 -6.37 7.20 -4.65
CA GLU A 82 -5.94 8.53 -5.09
C GLU A 82 -4.79 9.05 -4.24
N TRP A 83 -3.90 9.83 -4.84
CA TRP A 83 -2.83 10.50 -4.11
C TRP A 83 -3.37 11.72 -3.36
N VAL A 84 -3.21 11.74 -2.04
CA VAL A 84 -3.52 12.92 -1.22
C VAL A 84 -2.35 13.90 -1.21
N ASN A 85 -1.14 13.35 -1.14
CA ASN A 85 0.14 14.03 -1.14
C ASN A 85 1.22 12.98 -1.48
N PRO A 86 2.48 13.36 -1.70
CA PRO A 86 3.54 12.40 -2.03
C PRO A 86 3.75 11.27 -1.01
N GLY A 87 3.35 11.48 0.24
CA GLY A 87 3.52 10.52 1.33
C GLY A 87 2.31 9.63 1.62
N SER A 88 1.18 9.78 0.91
CA SER A 88 0.00 8.95 1.18
C SER A 88 -1.02 8.87 0.05
N ILE A 89 -1.63 7.70 -0.07
CA ILE A 89 -2.82 7.44 -0.90
C ILE A 89 -4.07 7.24 -0.03
N ILE A 90 -5.24 7.57 -0.56
CA ILE A 90 -6.56 7.44 0.08
C ILE A 90 -7.49 6.58 -0.77
N LEU A 91 -8.35 5.80 -0.12
CA LEU A 91 -9.38 5.00 -0.79
C LEU A 91 -10.62 5.84 -1.09
N VAL A 92 -11.07 5.84 -2.34
CA VAL A 92 -12.23 6.60 -2.85
C VAL A 92 -13.18 5.64 -3.56
N ASP A 93 -14.50 5.88 -3.48
CA ASP A 93 -15.57 5.12 -4.16
C ASP A 93 -16.10 5.81 -5.43
#